data_AF-A0A257QW44-F1
#
_entry.id   AF-A0A257QW44-F1
#
_cell.length_a   1.000
_cell.length_b   1.000
_cell.length_c   1.000
_cell.angle_alpha   90.00
_cell.angle_beta   90.00
_cell.angle_gamma   90.00
#
_symmetry.space_group_name_H-M   'P 1'
#
loop_
_entity.id
_entity.type
_entity.pdbx_description
1 polymer ?
#
loop_
_entity_poly.entity_id
_entity_poly.type
_entity_poly.pdbx_seq_one_letter_code
_entity_poly.pdbx_strand_id
1 'polypeptide(L)'
;MTSVRSVGAAGTAPAQGVRATRPHGVPFSIEAAPRAADVPPAQPVQLVGMLALQAQESMAFRNQASRKQSGKLLDALSRLQAGLLGPAMAPELELIGLIEALPAAPDPALAAIAAAIRLRARVELAKLAMGQPPADRTATGVANP
;
A
#
# COMPACT_ATOMS: atom_id res chain seq x y z
N MET A 1 2.85 19.44 -34.71
CA MET A 1 1.73 19.40 -33.76
C MET A 1 1.98 18.21 -32.85
N THR A 2 2.29 18.28 -31.56
CA THR A 2 2.13 19.31 -30.53
C THR A 2 3.16 19.01 -29.44
N SER A 3 3.98 19.99 -29.05
CA SER A 3 5.02 19.85 -28.02
C SER A 3 4.44 20.19 -26.65
N VAL A 4 4.59 19.29 -25.67
CA VAL A 4 4.14 19.52 -24.29
C VAL A 4 5.29 20.10 -23.48
N ARG A 5 5.19 21.39 -23.17
CA ARG A 5 6.04 22.10 -22.21
C ARG A 5 5.48 21.87 -20.80
N SER A 6 6.30 21.36 -19.88
CA SER A 6 6.05 21.49 -18.45
C SER A 6 7.04 22.49 -17.85
N VAL A 7 6.51 23.59 -17.33
CA VAL A 7 7.27 24.64 -16.65
C VAL A 7 7.19 24.36 -15.15
N GLY A 8 8.29 23.90 -14.56
CA GLY A 8 8.46 23.86 -13.11
C GLY A 8 8.87 25.25 -12.63
N ALA A 9 7.93 25.97 -12.03
CA ALA A 9 8.22 27.20 -11.31
C ALA A 9 8.87 26.86 -9.97
N ALA A 10 10.20 26.94 -9.89
CA ALA A 10 10.93 26.88 -8.64
C ALA A 10 10.76 28.22 -7.91
N GLY A 11 10.18 28.16 -6.71
CA GLY A 11 9.89 29.29 -5.86
C GLY A 11 11.14 30.08 -5.49
N THR A 12 10.99 31.41 -5.55
CA THR A 12 11.92 32.45 -5.14
C THR A 12 12.33 32.29 -3.68
N ALA A 13 13.63 32.13 -3.43
CA ALA A 13 14.21 32.25 -2.09
C ALA A 13 14.30 33.75 -1.72
N PRO A 14 13.84 34.18 -0.53
CA PRO A 14 14.03 35.56 -0.10
C PRO A 14 15.45 35.81 0.44
N ALA A 15 16.07 36.81 -0.17
CA ALA A 15 17.05 37.80 0.30
C ALA A 15 17.94 37.50 1.53
N GLN A 16 19.26 37.61 1.27
CA GLN A 16 20.34 37.84 2.22
C GLN A 16 20.04 39.00 3.19
N GLY A 17 20.03 38.69 4.48
CA GLY A 17 20.00 39.68 5.55
C GLY A 17 21.31 40.45 5.64
N VAL A 18 21.21 41.78 5.57
CA VAL A 18 22.29 42.73 5.84
C VAL A 18 22.67 42.64 7.33
N ARG A 19 23.95 42.40 7.59
CA ARG A 19 24.53 42.30 8.93
C ARG A 19 24.64 43.70 9.55
N ALA A 20 23.64 44.11 10.31
CA ALA A 20 23.68 45.35 11.07
C ALA A 20 24.44 45.15 12.40
N THR A 21 25.44 45.99 12.60
CA THR A 21 26.30 46.10 13.78
C THR A 21 25.52 46.60 15.00
N ARG A 22 25.76 45.99 16.17
CA ARG A 22 25.18 46.40 17.46
C ARG A 22 25.79 47.71 17.95
N PRO A 23 24.98 48.63 18.50
CA PRO A 23 25.37 49.41 19.65
C PRO A 23 24.56 49.03 20.90
N HIS A 24 25.35 48.69 21.90
CA HIS A 24 25.21 48.71 23.35
C HIS A 24 24.19 49.73 23.89
N GLY A 25 23.31 49.27 24.80
CA GLY A 25 22.51 50.11 25.70
C GLY A 25 21.00 49.82 25.66
N VAL A 26 20.52 48.82 26.40
CA VAL A 26 19.08 48.64 26.67
C VAL A 26 18.90 48.34 28.17
N PRO A 27 18.13 49.13 28.93
CA PRO A 27 17.62 48.66 30.22
C PRO A 27 16.53 47.62 29.95
N PHE A 28 16.73 46.41 30.47
CA PHE A 28 15.75 45.33 30.41
C PHE A 28 14.46 45.76 31.11
N SER A 29 13.34 45.77 30.37
CA SER A 29 11.99 45.93 30.90
C SER A 29 11.16 44.74 30.44
N ILE A 30 10.57 44.00 31.39
CA ILE A 30 9.59 42.95 31.10
C ILE A 30 8.24 43.64 31.03
N GLU A 31 7.78 43.94 29.81
CA GLU A 31 6.37 44.22 29.59
C GLU A 31 5.61 42.89 29.72
N ALA A 32 4.63 42.86 30.61
CA ALA A 32 3.83 41.68 30.87
C ALA A 32 3.17 41.22 29.56
N ALA A 33 3.49 40.00 29.13
CA ALA A 33 2.87 39.39 27.97
C ALA A 33 1.33 39.46 28.09
N PRO A 34 0.60 39.82 27.01
CA PRO A 34 -0.84 39.73 27.05
C PRO A 34 -1.21 38.28 27.39
N ARG A 35 -1.96 38.15 28.48
CA ARG A 35 -2.58 36.91 28.97
C ARG A 35 -3.10 36.12 27.77
N ALA A 36 -2.63 34.88 27.63
CA ALA A 36 -3.08 33.97 26.59
C ALA A 36 -4.61 34.07 26.49
N ALA A 37 -5.09 34.55 25.34
CA ALA A 37 -6.51 34.51 25.05
C ALA A 37 -6.94 33.05 25.14
N ASP A 38 -8.04 32.81 25.87
CA ASP A 38 -8.69 31.51 25.92
C ASP A 38 -8.85 31.00 24.49
N VAL A 39 -8.05 29.99 24.13
CA VAL A 39 -8.26 29.22 22.91
C VAL A 39 -9.55 28.44 23.18
N PRO A 40 -10.65 28.71 22.46
CA PRO A 40 -11.87 27.95 22.66
C PRO A 40 -11.54 26.47 22.43
N PRO A 41 -12.07 25.54 23.25
CA PRO A 41 -11.80 24.12 23.09
C PRO A 41 -12.16 23.73 21.65
N ALA A 42 -11.20 23.12 20.95
CA ALA A 42 -11.42 22.59 19.61
C ALA A 42 -12.64 21.67 19.68
N GLN A 43 -13.74 22.12 19.07
CA GLN A 43 -15.02 21.43 19.13
C GLN A 43 -14.82 19.98 18.64
N PRO A 44 -15.36 18.97 19.34
CA PRO A 44 -15.11 17.55 19.06
C PRO A 44 -15.41 17.14 17.60
N VAL A 45 -16.26 17.90 16.92
CA VAL A 45 -16.59 17.77 15.50
C VAL A 45 -15.36 17.87 14.58
N GLN A 46 -14.37 18.73 14.91
CA GLN A 46 -13.16 18.86 14.08
C GLN A 46 -12.24 17.65 14.18
N LEU A 47 -12.13 17.05 15.38
CA LEU A 47 -11.30 15.86 15.61
C LEU A 47 -11.94 14.61 14.96
N VAL A 48 -13.26 14.48 15.02
CA VAL A 48 -14.01 13.42 14.30
C VAL A 48 -13.85 13.58 12.79
N GLY A 49 -13.88 14.81 12.26
CA GLY A 49 -13.64 15.08 10.83
C GLY A 49 -12.25 14.66 10.37
N MET A 50 -11.21 14.95 11.16
CA MET A 50 -9.84 14.53 10.85
C MET A 50 -9.67 13.01 10.90
N LEU A 51 -10.25 12.33 11.90
CA LEU A 51 -10.23 10.86 11.99
C LEU A 51 -10.97 10.21 10.82
N ALA A 52 -12.10 10.77 10.38
CA ALA A 52 -12.82 10.30 9.22
C ALA A 52 -11.98 10.43 7.93
N LEU A 53 -11.28 11.55 7.77
CA LEU A 53 -10.39 11.78 6.61
C LEU A 53 -9.22 10.79 6.60
N GLN A 54 -8.59 10.55 7.76
CA GLN A 54 -7.51 9.56 7.91
C GLN A 54 -7.99 8.13 7.66
N ALA A 55 -9.19 7.79 8.13
CA ALA A 55 -9.79 6.48 7.88
C ALA A 55 -10.03 6.27 6.37
N GLN A 56 -10.51 7.30 5.66
CA GLN A 56 -10.76 7.26 4.23
C GLN A 56 -9.46 7.11 3.42
N GLU A 57 -8.39 7.81 3.80
CA GLU A 57 -7.06 7.64 3.18
C GLU A 57 -6.52 6.22 3.39
N SER A 58 -6.71 5.64 4.59
CA SER A 58 -6.35 4.24 4.87
C SER A 58 -7.14 3.24 4.01
N MET A 59 -8.41 3.53 3.71
CA MET A 59 -9.25 2.68 2.87
C MET A 59 -8.80 2.75 1.41
N ALA A 60 -8.46 3.95 0.92
CA ALA A 60 -7.92 4.14 -0.42
C ALA A 60 -6.61 3.37 -0.63
N PHE A 61 -5.68 3.43 0.35
CA PHE A 61 -4.43 2.68 0.29
C PHE A 61 -4.65 1.17 0.29
N ARG A 62 -5.55 0.65 1.14
CA ARG A 62 -5.91 -0.78 1.17
C ARG A 62 -6.56 -1.25 -0.14
N ASN A 63 -7.45 -0.43 -0.72
CA ASN A 63 -8.04 -0.72 -2.02
C ASN A 63 -6.97 -0.76 -3.13
N GLN A 64 -6.02 0.18 -3.14
CA GLN A 64 -4.93 0.19 -4.10
C GLN A 64 -4.01 -1.03 -3.94
N ALA A 65 -3.66 -1.40 -2.70
CA ALA A 65 -2.89 -2.59 -2.41
C ALA A 65 -3.61 -3.86 -2.88
N SER A 66 -4.92 -3.97 -2.59
CA SER A 66 -5.74 -5.09 -3.06
C SER A 66 -5.77 -5.18 -4.58
N ARG A 67 -5.98 -4.06 -5.30
CA ARG A 67 -5.97 -4.03 -6.77
C ARG A 67 -4.63 -4.49 -7.35
N LYS A 68 -3.52 -3.96 -6.82
CA LYS A 68 -2.16 -4.33 -7.26
C LYS A 68 -1.91 -5.82 -7.05
N GLN A 69 -2.32 -6.35 -5.90
CA GLN A 69 -2.14 -7.75 -5.56
C GLN A 69 -3.05 -8.67 -6.40
N SER A 70 -4.30 -8.29 -6.66
CA SER A 70 -5.19 -9.00 -7.58
C SER A 70 -4.64 -9.04 -9.00
N GLY A 71 -4.04 -7.94 -9.49
CA GLY A 71 -3.37 -7.91 -10.80
C GLY A 71 -2.26 -8.95 -10.91
N LYS A 72 -1.36 -9.01 -9.92
CA LYS A 72 -0.31 -10.04 -9.87
C LYS A 72 -0.88 -11.47 -9.87
N LEU A 73 -1.99 -11.67 -9.16
CA LEU A 73 -2.65 -12.98 -9.07
C LEU A 73 -3.25 -13.40 -10.43
N LEU A 74 -3.81 -12.45 -11.19
CA LEU A 74 -4.27 -12.68 -12.57
C LEU A 74 -3.10 -13.00 -13.53
N ASP A 75 -1.97 -12.31 -13.39
CA ASP A 75 -0.78 -12.57 -14.19
C ASP A 75 -0.21 -13.97 -13.91
N ALA A 76 -0.11 -14.35 -12.63
CA ALA A 76 0.35 -15.67 -12.22
C ALA A 76 -0.60 -16.78 -12.69
N LEU A 77 -1.92 -16.56 -12.62
CA LEU A 77 -2.92 -17.47 -13.18
C LEU A 77 -2.76 -17.66 -14.69
N SER A 78 -2.50 -16.57 -15.42
CA SER A 78 -2.34 -16.62 -16.87
C SER A 78 -1.09 -17.44 -17.26
N ARG A 79 0.01 -17.29 -16.50
CA ARG A 79 1.23 -18.09 -16.67
C ARG A 79 1.00 -19.57 -16.35
N LEU A 80 0.25 -19.85 -15.27
CA LEU A 80 -0.12 -21.21 -14.89
C LEU A 80 -0.94 -21.89 -15.98
N GLN A 81 -1.94 -21.19 -16.52
CA GLN A 81 -2.77 -21.68 -17.62
C GLN A 81 -1.98 -21.91 -18.90
N ALA A 82 -1.01 -21.04 -19.21
CA ALA A 82 -0.09 -21.27 -20.33
C ALA A 82 0.80 -22.51 -20.10
N GLY A 83 1.26 -22.74 -18.87
CA GLY A 83 2.02 -23.94 -18.48
C GLY A 83 1.19 -25.23 -18.45
N LEU A 84 -0.14 -25.15 -18.50
CA LEU A 84 -0.98 -26.33 -18.75
C LEU A 84 -0.99 -26.72 -20.24
N LEU A 85 -0.65 -25.80 -21.15
CA LEU A 85 -0.65 -26.01 -22.60
C LEU A 85 0.76 -26.33 -23.17
N GLY A 86 1.80 -26.32 -22.33
CA GLY A 86 3.19 -26.62 -22.71
C GLY A 86 4.12 -26.69 -21.48
N PRO A 87 5.40 -27.08 -21.64
CA PRO A 87 6.33 -27.24 -20.53
C PRO A 87 6.82 -25.87 -20.00
N ALA A 88 5.98 -25.13 -19.30
CA ALA A 88 6.40 -23.95 -18.54
C ALA A 88 6.50 -24.29 -17.05
N MET A 89 7.49 -23.71 -16.35
CA MET A 89 7.59 -23.82 -14.88
C MET A 89 6.27 -23.37 -14.25
N ALA A 90 5.61 -24.26 -13.53
CA ALA A 90 4.38 -23.95 -12.81
C ALA A 90 4.68 -22.95 -11.68
N PRO A 91 4.09 -21.73 -11.68
CA PRO A 91 4.30 -20.73 -10.63
C PRO A 91 3.53 -21.06 -9.34
N GLU A 92 3.50 -22.33 -8.93
CA GLU A 92 2.64 -22.83 -7.84
C GLU A 92 2.93 -22.13 -6.51
N LEU A 93 4.21 -22.10 -6.12
CA LEU A 93 4.66 -21.46 -4.88
C LEU A 93 4.39 -19.94 -4.87
N GLU A 94 4.59 -19.28 -6.02
CA GLU A 94 4.31 -17.86 -6.20
C GLU A 94 2.80 -17.59 -6.03
N LEU A 95 1.95 -18.42 -6.64
CA LEU A 95 0.50 -18.29 -6.57
C LEU A 95 -0.04 -18.49 -5.15
N ILE A 96 0.51 -19.44 -4.39
CA ILE A 96 0.18 -19.66 -2.97
C ILE A 96 0.51 -18.40 -2.16
N GLY A 97 1.74 -17.87 -2.30
CA GLY A 97 2.14 -16.65 -1.61
C GLY A 97 1.27 -15.45 -1.96
N LEU A 98 0.84 -15.32 -3.22
CA LEU A 98 -0.05 -14.24 -3.65
C LEU A 98 -1.46 -14.35 -3.05
N ILE A 99 -1.99 -15.57 -2.89
CA ILE A 99 -3.30 -15.84 -2.27
C ILE A 99 -3.29 -15.44 -0.79
N GLU A 100 -2.24 -15.84 -0.06
CA GLU A 100 -2.11 -15.57 1.37
C GLU A 100 -1.87 -14.09 1.67
N ALA A 101 -1.09 -13.42 0.82
CA ALA A 101 -0.81 -12.00 0.96
C ALA A 101 -1.94 -11.08 0.46
N LEU A 102 -3.06 -11.60 -0.05
CA LEU A 102 -4.15 -10.79 -0.60
C LEU A 102 -4.93 -10.09 0.52
N PRO A 103 -4.84 -8.74 0.65
CA PRO A 103 -5.47 -8.02 1.75
C PRO A 103 -6.99 -7.96 1.59
N ALA A 104 -7.69 -7.75 2.71
CA ALA A 104 -9.13 -7.47 2.68
C ALA A 104 -9.38 -6.08 2.06
N ALA A 105 -10.20 -6.03 1.01
CA ALA A 105 -10.64 -4.79 0.40
C ALA A 105 -11.84 -4.20 1.17
N PRO A 106 -11.79 -2.93 1.60
CA PRO A 106 -12.93 -2.26 2.23
C PRO A 106 -14.07 -1.94 1.26
N ASP A 107 -13.78 -1.76 -0.04
CA ASP A 107 -14.82 -1.66 -1.07
C ASP A 107 -15.48 -3.03 -1.32
N PRO A 108 -16.80 -3.19 -1.11
CA PRO A 108 -17.49 -4.47 -1.22
C PRO A 108 -17.45 -5.06 -2.64
N ALA A 109 -17.48 -4.23 -3.68
CA ALA A 109 -17.42 -4.70 -5.06
C ALA A 109 -16.03 -5.28 -5.37
N LEU A 110 -14.98 -4.58 -4.94
CA LEU A 110 -13.60 -5.05 -5.07
C LEU A 110 -13.36 -6.30 -4.23
N ALA A 111 -13.92 -6.38 -3.01
CA ALA A 111 -13.82 -7.54 -2.15
C ALA A 111 -14.43 -8.79 -2.78
N ALA A 112 -15.61 -8.65 -3.42
CA ALA A 112 -16.27 -9.75 -4.13
C ALA A 112 -15.41 -10.26 -5.29
N ILE A 113 -14.83 -9.35 -6.10
CA ILE A 113 -13.95 -9.71 -7.21
C ILE A 113 -12.67 -10.39 -6.70
N ALA A 114 -12.03 -9.83 -5.67
CA ALA A 114 -10.83 -10.40 -5.07
C ALA A 114 -11.09 -11.81 -4.49
N ALA A 115 -12.25 -12.03 -3.88
CA ALA A 115 -12.67 -13.35 -3.39
C ALA A 115 -12.89 -14.35 -4.52
N ALA A 116 -13.54 -13.93 -5.62
CA ALA A 116 -13.74 -14.79 -6.80
C ALA A 116 -12.41 -15.19 -7.45
N ILE A 117 -11.47 -14.24 -7.58
CA ILE A 117 -10.11 -14.49 -8.09
C ILE A 117 -9.37 -15.49 -7.18
N ARG A 118 -9.43 -15.29 -5.85
CA ARG A 118 -8.81 -16.19 -4.87
C ARG A 118 -9.38 -17.61 -4.97
N LEU A 119 -10.70 -17.74 -5.10
CA LEU A 119 -11.37 -19.03 -5.24
C LEU A 119 -10.91 -19.74 -6.51
N ARG A 120 -10.85 -19.04 -7.65
CA ARG A 120 -10.38 -19.63 -8.89
C ARG A 120 -8.93 -20.12 -8.77
N ALA A 121 -8.06 -19.35 -8.15
CA ALA A 121 -6.67 -19.75 -7.94
C ALA A 121 -6.53 -21.01 -7.08
N ARG A 122 -7.31 -21.13 -6.01
CA ARG A 122 -7.35 -22.37 -5.20
C ARG A 122 -7.84 -23.57 -5.99
N VAL A 123 -8.87 -23.39 -6.83
CA VAL A 123 -9.38 -24.46 -7.68
C VAL A 123 -8.33 -24.91 -8.71
N GLU A 124 -7.61 -23.99 -9.34
CA GLU A 124 -6.56 -24.37 -10.30
C GLU A 124 -5.37 -25.06 -9.62
N LEU A 125 -4.96 -24.62 -8.44
CA LEU A 125 -3.94 -25.32 -7.63
C LEU A 125 -4.40 -26.74 -7.27
N ALA A 126 -5.65 -26.92 -6.84
CA ALA A 126 -6.20 -28.23 -6.54
C ALA A 126 -6.23 -29.14 -7.80
N LYS A 127 -6.58 -28.59 -8.96
CA LYS A 127 -6.56 -29.34 -10.23
C LYS A 127 -5.16 -29.79 -10.63
N LEU A 128 -4.14 -28.96 -10.41
CA LEU A 128 -2.75 -29.35 -10.63
C LEU A 128 -2.32 -30.47 -9.69
N ALA A 129 -2.64 -30.36 -8.41
CA ALA A 129 -2.34 -31.41 -7.43
C ALA A 129 -3.02 -32.75 -7.76
N MET A 130 -4.20 -32.73 -8.40
CA MET A 130 -4.91 -33.93 -8.86
C MET A 130 -4.38 -34.47 -10.20
N GLY A 131 -3.89 -33.60 -11.08
CA GLY A 131 -3.33 -33.96 -12.38
C GLY A 131 -1.88 -34.46 -12.31
N GLN A 132 -1.17 -34.14 -11.24
CA GLN A 132 0.17 -34.67 -10.96
C GLN A 132 0.04 -36.13 -10.52
N PRO A 133 0.60 -37.12 -11.26
CA PRO A 133 0.67 -38.49 -10.75
C PRO A 133 1.44 -38.51 -9.42
N PRO A 134 1.16 -39.47 -8.51
CA PRO A 134 1.79 -39.54 -7.19
C PRO A 134 3.28 -39.87 -7.30
N ALA A 135 4.09 -38.89 -7.69
CA ALA A 135 5.52 -38.95 -7.57
C ALA A 135 5.86 -38.59 -6.12
N ASP A 136 6.20 -39.63 -5.36
CA ASP A 136 7.23 -39.57 -4.34
C ASP A 136 6.85 -38.92 -2.98
N ARG A 137 5.79 -39.42 -2.34
CA ARG A 137 5.60 -39.26 -0.87
C ARG A 137 6.36 -40.30 -0.03
N THR A 138 7.22 -41.11 -0.65
CA THR A 138 7.89 -42.24 0.01
C THR A 138 9.38 -42.03 0.29
N ALA A 139 10.02 -40.97 -0.21
CA ALA A 139 11.45 -40.71 0.04
C ALA A 139 11.80 -40.14 1.43
N THR A 140 10.97 -40.36 2.47
CA THR A 140 11.33 -40.10 3.88
C THR A 140 11.21 -41.32 4.79
N GLY A 141 11.00 -42.51 4.21
CA GLY A 141 11.08 -43.78 4.92
C GLY A 141 12.45 -44.45 4.76
N VAL A 142 13.54 -43.77 5.09
CA VAL A 142 14.84 -44.44 5.25
C VAL A 142 15.03 -44.75 6.73
N ALA A 143 14.98 -46.05 7.00
CA ALA A 143 15.38 -46.77 8.19
C ALA A 143 16.41 -46.04 9.06
N ASN A 144 16.16 -46.02 10.36
CA ASN A 144 17.22 -45.96 11.36
C ASN A 144 17.16 -47.30 12.14
N PRO A 145 18.29 -48.02 12.29
CA PRO A 145 18.33 -49.36 12.89
C PRO A 145 18.05 -49.36 14.40
#